data_AF-A0A812SA14-F1
#
_entry.id   AF-A0A812SA14-F1
#
_cell.length_a   1.000
_cell.length_b   1.000
_cell.length_c   1.000
_cell.angle_alpha   90.00
_cell.angle_beta   90.00
_cell.angle_gamma   90.00
#
_symmetry.space_group_name_H-M   'P 1'
#
loop_
_entity.id
_entity.type
_entity.pdbx_description
1 polymer ?
#
loop_
_entity_poly.entity_id
_entity_poly.type
_entity_poly.pdbx_seq_one_letter_code
_entity_poly.pdbx_strand_id
1 'polypeptide(L)'
;MSGKRKRESLVKEAEEETAQFWDDLRLEFSCGCSSMASSQLLCSCSEVFRSMLSSGMKEAQQRSIKVEVATKQDFDAFYSLLKRLLGRHPVKLTAQNVDTLLTISDYYQAMKSCSLKGREWQIPLLWNAKKLVAVIRIPALKMRAMRVPLQCKGRTCAAAAVVAVLVEDLVGWSICTVLVWSSSRDCNFLGVRSSPSRRDISRRAADTGTSKDQPLALVVPGFLGDCGDFEELAEEMRQAGYKAVVAPISWWHWIPCIGGRSMRPILERIDHAVNQAFALEDGATSVPTPAYNVADFLTDLLNNPGGFLKVGGTDDPAEYPPFEPCGADFVSTSRSQWPATDGQRLALVAHSAAGWISRLYLSNVPYGGRAFDGAEKVHSVVCLGSPHFIANNTVYKALTYLESRAERSLPENVRFLCVGSSGTKAGLASDMTRGAYAFCGAAPDDESVEGDGMTPLFSALAFEPAEKLELDGVTHAPEYPAFGPSSALAEERASGKPWYGSPEILKKWLPWLQGA
;
A
#
# COMPACT_ATOMS: atom_id res chain seq x y z
N MET A 1 -20.21 15.14 -53.17
CA MET A 1 -20.30 14.06 -52.14
C MET A 1 -19.74 12.70 -52.56
N SER A 2 -19.35 12.46 -53.83
CA SER A 2 -18.91 11.13 -54.32
C SER A 2 -17.43 10.79 -53.99
N GLY A 3 -16.52 11.78 -53.98
CA GLY A 3 -15.08 11.52 -53.77
C GLY A 3 -14.66 11.15 -52.34
N LYS A 4 -15.42 11.58 -51.31
CA LYS A 4 -15.07 11.30 -49.91
C LYS A 4 -15.42 9.86 -49.51
N ARG A 5 -16.59 9.37 -49.94
CA ARG A 5 -17.02 7.98 -49.73
C ARG A 5 -16.16 6.96 -50.48
N LYS A 6 -15.69 7.29 -51.69
CA LYS A 6 -14.81 6.42 -52.47
C LYS A 6 -13.40 6.31 -51.86
N ARG A 7 -12.92 7.38 -51.21
CA ARG A 7 -11.65 7.39 -50.48
C ARG A 7 -11.75 6.62 -49.16
N GLU A 8 -12.89 6.71 -48.47
CA GLU A 8 -13.17 5.93 -47.26
C GLU A 8 -13.37 4.43 -47.55
N SER A 9 -13.96 4.06 -48.70
CA SER A 9 -14.11 2.65 -49.08
C SER A 9 -12.78 2.02 -49.49
N LEU A 10 -11.96 2.74 -50.26
CA LEU A 10 -10.63 2.24 -50.68
C LEU A 10 -9.64 2.16 -49.52
N VAL A 11 -9.75 3.04 -48.51
CA VAL A 11 -8.95 2.93 -47.28
C VAL A 11 -9.40 1.72 -46.46
N LYS A 12 -10.71 1.45 -46.38
CA LYS A 12 -11.22 0.25 -45.70
C LYS A 12 -10.85 -1.06 -46.40
N GLU A 13 -10.95 -1.13 -47.73
CA GLU A 13 -10.54 -2.30 -48.49
C GLU A 13 -9.03 -2.54 -48.40
N ALA A 14 -8.21 -1.49 -48.41
CA ALA A 14 -6.76 -1.62 -48.20
C ALA A 14 -6.39 -1.99 -46.75
N GLU A 15 -7.16 -1.53 -45.75
CA GLU A 15 -7.02 -1.93 -44.34
C GLU A 15 -7.46 -3.38 -44.10
N GLU A 16 -8.49 -3.88 -44.80
CA GLU A 16 -8.92 -5.29 -44.75
C GLU A 16 -7.94 -6.23 -45.48
N GLU A 17 -7.42 -5.85 -46.65
CA GLU A 17 -6.39 -6.63 -47.36
C GLU A 17 -5.05 -6.69 -46.59
N THR A 18 -4.65 -5.59 -45.93
CA THR A 18 -3.43 -5.59 -45.09
C THR A 18 -3.60 -6.35 -43.77
N ALA A 19 -4.83 -6.43 -43.22
CA ALA A 19 -5.12 -7.23 -42.03
C ALA A 19 -5.08 -8.75 -42.29
N GLN A 20 -5.40 -9.18 -43.52
CA GLN A 20 -5.40 -10.60 -43.91
C GLN A 20 -4.01 -11.17 -44.18
N PHE A 21 -3.00 -10.32 -44.38
CA PHE A 21 -1.65 -10.70 -44.81
C PHE A 21 -0.73 -11.24 -43.68
N TRP A 22 -1.19 -11.22 -42.42
CA TRP A 22 -0.34 -11.56 -41.26
C TRP A 22 -0.82 -12.74 -40.42
N ASP A 23 -2.02 -13.27 -40.65
CA ASP A 23 -2.60 -14.36 -39.86
C ASP A 23 -2.25 -15.73 -40.52
N ASP A 24 -1.07 -16.28 -40.21
CA ASP A 24 -0.45 -17.49 -40.79
C ASP A 24 -0.53 -18.76 -39.92
N LEU A 25 -1.26 -18.71 -38.81
CA LEU A 25 -1.39 -19.77 -37.82
C LEU A 25 -2.87 -20.10 -37.57
N ARG A 26 -3.23 -21.38 -37.59
CA ARG A 26 -4.57 -21.85 -37.22
C ARG A 26 -4.66 -22.12 -35.72
N LEU A 27 -5.72 -21.64 -35.08
CA LEU A 27 -6.05 -21.96 -33.69
C LEU A 27 -7.28 -22.86 -33.67
N GLU A 28 -7.17 -24.02 -33.03
CA GLU A 28 -8.24 -25.03 -32.94
C GLU A 28 -8.77 -25.11 -31.50
N PHE A 29 -10.07 -24.93 -31.33
CA PHE A 29 -10.70 -24.90 -30.01
C PHE A 29 -11.51 -26.17 -29.74
N SER A 30 -11.73 -26.49 -28.46
CA SER A 30 -12.47 -27.69 -28.01
C SER A 30 -13.91 -27.79 -28.54
N CYS A 31 -14.53 -26.67 -28.90
CA CYS A 31 -15.81 -26.59 -29.63
C CYS A 31 -15.79 -27.17 -31.06
N GLY A 32 -14.62 -27.55 -31.60
CA GLY A 32 -14.43 -27.86 -33.01
C GLY A 32 -14.36 -26.63 -33.93
N CYS A 33 -14.41 -25.43 -33.35
CA CYS A 33 -14.33 -24.17 -34.05
C CYS A 33 -12.86 -23.70 -34.18
N SER A 34 -12.53 -22.90 -35.21
CA SER A 34 -11.16 -22.43 -35.46
C SER A 34 -11.10 -20.93 -35.77
N SER A 35 -9.94 -20.32 -35.52
CA SER A 35 -9.61 -18.94 -35.93
C SER A 35 -8.20 -18.86 -36.53
N MET A 36 -7.96 -17.82 -37.32
CA MET A 36 -6.63 -17.51 -37.85
C MET A 36 -5.96 -16.45 -36.98
N ALA A 37 -4.68 -16.64 -36.71
CA ALA A 37 -3.85 -15.74 -35.93
C ALA A 37 -2.46 -15.62 -36.56
N SER A 38 -1.71 -14.61 -36.14
CA SER A 38 -0.36 -14.34 -36.59
C SER A 38 0.60 -15.03 -35.64
N SER A 39 1.34 -16.01 -36.16
CA SER A 39 2.39 -16.69 -35.42
C SER A 39 3.40 -15.68 -34.87
N GLN A 40 3.75 -14.67 -35.66
CA GLN A 40 4.72 -13.64 -35.26
C GLN A 40 4.21 -12.79 -34.09
N LEU A 41 2.96 -12.36 -34.12
CA LEU A 41 2.38 -11.60 -33.02
C LEU A 41 2.35 -12.42 -31.73
N LEU A 42 1.85 -13.66 -31.81
CA LEU A 42 1.77 -14.55 -30.66
C LEU A 42 3.16 -14.87 -30.09
N CYS A 43 4.14 -15.24 -30.93
CA CYS A 43 5.51 -15.51 -30.48
C CYS A 43 6.22 -14.26 -29.96
N SER A 44 5.90 -13.06 -30.46
CA SER A 44 6.49 -11.82 -29.93
C SER A 44 6.00 -11.54 -28.52
N CYS A 45 4.72 -11.79 -28.26
CA CYS A 45 4.08 -11.50 -27.01
C CYS A 45 4.11 -12.67 -26.02
N SER A 46 4.65 -13.85 -26.33
CA SER A 46 4.57 -15.02 -25.46
C SER A 46 5.69 -16.02 -25.73
N GLU A 47 6.43 -16.38 -24.69
CA GLU A 47 7.48 -17.41 -24.76
C GLU A 47 6.92 -18.81 -24.96
N VAL A 48 5.70 -19.05 -24.45
CA VAL A 48 5.00 -20.32 -24.64
C VAL A 48 4.67 -20.51 -26.12
N PHE A 49 4.11 -19.50 -26.80
CA PHE A 49 3.87 -19.58 -28.25
C PHE A 49 5.17 -19.63 -29.05
N ARG A 50 6.21 -18.90 -28.64
CA ARG A 50 7.55 -18.98 -29.24
C ARG A 50 8.14 -20.39 -29.16
N SER A 51 7.96 -21.07 -28.02
CA SER A 51 8.44 -22.43 -27.80
C SER A 51 7.61 -23.46 -28.58
N MET A 52 6.27 -23.32 -28.58
CA MET A 52 5.36 -24.19 -29.36
C MET A 52 5.62 -24.12 -30.86
N LEU A 53 6.06 -22.97 -31.36
CA LEU A 53 6.32 -22.74 -32.79
C LEU A 53 7.81 -22.83 -33.17
N SER A 54 8.65 -23.33 -32.25
CA SER A 54 10.06 -23.62 -32.51
C SER A 54 10.27 -24.94 -33.27
N SER A 55 11.40 -25.07 -33.96
CA SER A 55 11.68 -26.23 -34.81
C SER A 55 11.74 -27.53 -33.98
N GLY A 56 10.80 -28.46 -34.24
CA GLY A 56 10.75 -29.77 -33.59
C GLY A 56 9.39 -30.12 -32.99
N MET A 57 8.50 -29.14 -32.82
CA MET A 57 7.14 -29.33 -32.29
C MET A 57 6.13 -29.63 -33.41
N LYS A 58 5.08 -30.42 -33.10
CA LYS A 58 4.01 -30.78 -34.06
C LYS A 58 3.24 -29.53 -34.52
N GLU A 59 3.06 -28.59 -33.61
CA GLU A 59 2.40 -27.30 -33.78
C GLU A 59 3.13 -26.42 -34.80
N ALA A 60 4.47 -26.44 -34.77
CA ALA A 60 5.32 -25.73 -35.74
C ALA A 60 5.24 -26.35 -37.15
N GLN A 61 5.15 -27.69 -37.24
CA GLN A 61 5.03 -28.42 -38.51
C GLN A 61 3.64 -28.29 -39.13
N GLN A 62 2.59 -28.31 -38.31
CA GLN A 62 1.20 -28.26 -38.74
C GLN A 62 0.65 -26.84 -38.89
N ARG A 63 1.39 -25.82 -38.43
CA ARG A 63 0.92 -24.42 -38.33
C ARG A 63 -0.45 -24.32 -37.67
N SER A 64 -0.68 -25.20 -36.68
CA SER A 64 -1.93 -25.28 -35.93
C SER A 64 -1.64 -25.47 -34.44
N ILE A 65 -2.34 -24.72 -33.59
CA ILE A 65 -2.25 -24.85 -32.12
C ILE A 65 -3.64 -25.17 -31.58
N LYS A 66 -3.72 -26.21 -30.75
CA LYS A 66 -4.93 -26.51 -29.99
C LYS A 66 -5.00 -25.63 -28.75
N VAL A 67 -6.09 -24.87 -28.64
CA VAL A 67 -6.37 -23.97 -27.52
C VAL A 67 -7.44 -24.62 -26.65
N GLU A 68 -7.01 -25.25 -25.55
CA GLU A 68 -7.89 -25.96 -24.62
C GLU A 68 -8.22 -25.13 -23.36
N VAL A 69 -7.38 -24.14 -23.05
CA VAL A 69 -7.50 -23.29 -21.85
C VAL A 69 -8.60 -22.23 -21.94
N ALA A 70 -9.16 -21.99 -23.13
CA ALA A 70 -10.13 -20.92 -23.34
C ALA A 70 -11.15 -21.25 -24.42
N THR A 71 -12.31 -20.60 -24.32
CA THR A 71 -13.27 -20.59 -25.42
C THR A 71 -12.72 -19.74 -26.57
N LYS A 72 -13.21 -19.99 -27.79
CA LYS A 72 -12.87 -19.18 -28.97
C LYS A 72 -13.15 -17.70 -28.73
N GLN A 73 -14.28 -17.37 -28.10
CA GLN A 73 -14.67 -15.99 -27.84
C GLN A 73 -13.70 -15.28 -26.89
N ASP A 74 -13.27 -15.95 -25.82
CA ASP A 74 -12.35 -15.37 -24.84
C ASP A 74 -10.94 -15.22 -25.43
N PHE A 75 -10.50 -16.21 -26.21
CA PHE A 75 -9.22 -16.12 -26.89
C PHE A 75 -9.21 -15.05 -27.99
N ASP A 76 -10.31 -14.88 -28.74
CA ASP A 76 -10.43 -13.81 -29.73
C ASP A 76 -10.37 -12.43 -29.06
N ALA A 77 -10.96 -12.27 -27.87
CA ALA A 77 -10.87 -11.05 -27.08
C ALA A 77 -9.44 -10.80 -26.57
N PHE A 78 -8.74 -11.85 -26.13
CA PHE A 78 -7.34 -11.81 -25.72
C PHE A 78 -6.42 -11.45 -26.89
N TYR A 79 -6.59 -12.11 -28.02
CA TYR A 79 -5.81 -11.88 -29.22
C TYR A 79 -6.04 -10.48 -29.81
N SER A 80 -7.28 -9.97 -29.74
CA SER A 80 -7.60 -8.59 -30.09
C SER A 80 -6.89 -7.57 -29.19
N LEU A 81 -6.70 -7.89 -27.90
CA LEU A 81 -5.95 -7.06 -26.96
C LEU A 81 -4.45 -7.04 -27.31
N LEU A 82 -3.88 -8.16 -27.77
CA LEU A 82 -2.51 -8.22 -28.29
C LEU A 82 -2.34 -7.41 -29.59
N LYS A 83 -3.29 -7.50 -30.52
CA LYS A 83 -3.29 -6.68 -31.76
C LYS A 83 -3.30 -5.18 -31.42
N ARG A 84 -3.97 -4.77 -30.32
CA ARG A 84 -4.12 -3.36 -29.89
C ARG A 84 -2.88 -2.74 -29.25
N LEU A 85 -2.02 -3.52 -28.61
CA LEU A 85 -0.73 -3.02 -28.12
C LEU A 85 0.14 -2.42 -29.23
N LEU A 86 -0.20 -2.73 -30.49
CA LEU A 86 0.44 -2.25 -31.69
C LEU A 86 -0.47 -1.34 -32.55
N GLY A 87 -1.70 -0.99 -32.11
CA GLY A 87 -2.65 -0.18 -32.91
C GLY A 87 -3.94 0.32 -32.20
N ARG A 88 -4.57 1.38 -32.74
CA ARG A 88 -5.72 2.11 -32.14
C ARG A 88 -7.11 1.52 -32.49
N HIS A 89 -7.61 0.53 -31.74
CA HIS A 89 -9.04 0.17 -31.78
C HIS A 89 -9.65 -0.03 -30.37
N PRO A 90 -10.89 0.41 -30.10
CA PRO A 90 -11.49 0.36 -28.78
C PRO A 90 -12.06 -1.02 -28.44
N VAL A 91 -11.44 -1.69 -27.48
CA VAL A 91 -12.01 -2.85 -26.77
C VAL A 91 -12.54 -2.39 -25.42
N LYS A 92 -13.78 -2.79 -25.08
CA LYS A 92 -14.34 -2.68 -23.74
C LYS A 92 -13.85 -3.86 -22.91
N LEU A 93 -12.86 -3.63 -22.06
CA LEU A 93 -12.63 -4.50 -20.89
C LEU A 93 -13.90 -4.44 -20.04
N THR A 94 -14.50 -5.60 -19.76
CA THR A 94 -15.69 -5.69 -18.93
C THR A 94 -15.37 -6.59 -17.74
N ALA A 95 -16.07 -6.39 -16.62
CA ALA A 95 -15.91 -7.23 -15.44
C ALA A 95 -16.14 -8.73 -15.74
N GLN A 96 -16.81 -9.06 -16.85
CA GLN A 96 -17.15 -10.43 -17.25
C GLN A 96 -16.02 -11.13 -18.02
N ASN A 97 -15.16 -10.39 -18.73
CA ASN A 97 -14.12 -11.00 -19.57
C ASN A 97 -12.72 -10.93 -18.95
N VAL A 98 -12.47 -10.04 -17.98
CA VAL A 98 -11.12 -9.82 -17.45
C VAL A 98 -10.52 -11.08 -16.83
N ASP A 99 -11.27 -11.85 -16.03
CA ASP A 99 -10.72 -13.02 -15.35
C ASP A 99 -10.24 -14.09 -16.34
N THR A 100 -11.01 -14.30 -17.41
CA THR A 100 -10.65 -15.22 -18.48
C THR A 100 -9.44 -14.70 -19.26
N LEU A 101 -9.39 -13.40 -19.55
CA LEU A 101 -8.24 -12.77 -20.23
C LEU A 101 -6.95 -12.86 -19.40
N LEU A 102 -7.04 -12.73 -18.07
CA LEU A 102 -5.91 -12.90 -17.16
C LEU A 102 -5.43 -14.36 -17.15
N THR A 103 -6.38 -15.30 -17.06
CA THR A 103 -6.09 -16.75 -17.09
C THR A 103 -5.37 -17.14 -18.37
N ILE A 104 -5.83 -16.65 -19.53
CA ILE A 104 -5.17 -16.89 -20.83
C ILE A 104 -3.77 -16.26 -20.85
N SER A 105 -3.65 -15.02 -20.36
CA SER A 105 -2.37 -14.31 -20.32
C SER A 105 -1.34 -15.00 -19.44
N ASP A 106 -1.73 -15.51 -18.27
CA ASP A 106 -0.83 -16.23 -17.37
C ASP A 106 -0.45 -17.59 -17.94
N TYR A 107 -1.41 -18.33 -18.48
CA TYR A 107 -1.18 -19.65 -19.08
C TYR A 107 -0.18 -19.59 -20.23
N TYR A 108 -0.35 -18.65 -21.16
CA TYR A 108 0.57 -18.46 -22.28
C TYR A 108 1.76 -17.56 -21.92
N GLN A 109 1.92 -17.16 -20.67
CA GLN A 109 2.98 -16.26 -20.21
C GLN A 109 3.14 -15.01 -21.11
N ALA A 110 2.01 -14.47 -21.54
CA ALA A 110 2.01 -13.40 -22.51
C ALA A 110 2.45 -12.07 -21.86
N MET A 111 3.35 -11.35 -22.54
CA MET A 111 3.99 -10.07 -22.22
C MET A 111 5.11 -10.09 -21.18
N LYS A 112 5.71 -11.25 -20.90
CA LYS A 112 6.97 -11.34 -20.14
C LYS A 112 8.22 -11.01 -20.98
N SER A 113 8.19 -11.20 -22.30
CA SER A 113 9.35 -10.88 -23.18
C SER A 113 8.94 -10.51 -24.61
N CYS A 114 8.55 -9.24 -24.80
CA CYS A 114 8.36 -8.69 -26.14
C CYS A 114 9.60 -7.89 -26.55
N SER A 115 10.39 -8.42 -27.50
CA SER A 115 11.47 -7.71 -28.19
C SER A 115 11.31 -7.95 -29.68
N LEU A 116 11.17 -6.87 -30.46
CA LEU A 116 11.04 -6.93 -31.92
C LEU A 116 11.98 -5.90 -32.55
N LYS A 117 12.99 -6.41 -33.24
CA LYS A 117 13.84 -5.75 -34.26
C LYS A 117 14.37 -4.33 -33.90
N GLY A 118 15.26 -4.26 -32.91
CA GLY A 118 16.29 -3.21 -32.87
C GLY A 118 15.82 -1.79 -32.53
N ARG A 119 14.58 -1.61 -32.09
CA ARG A 119 14.17 -0.45 -31.28
C ARG A 119 13.39 -0.98 -30.08
N GLU A 120 13.95 -0.83 -28.89
CA GLU A 120 13.28 -1.19 -27.64
C GLU A 120 12.06 -0.28 -27.45
N TRP A 121 10.87 -0.81 -27.72
CA TRP A 121 9.65 -0.28 -27.16
C TRP A 121 9.36 -1.07 -25.89
N GLN A 122 9.73 -0.54 -24.73
CA GLN A 122 9.21 -1.04 -23.46
C GLN A 122 7.71 -0.74 -23.47
N ILE A 123 6.86 -1.77 -23.61
CA ILE A 123 5.40 -1.63 -23.60
C ILE A 123 4.94 -1.69 -22.12
N PRO A 124 4.66 -0.57 -21.45
CA PRO A 124 4.37 -0.54 -20.01
C PRO A 124 2.87 -0.69 -19.71
N LEU A 125 2.04 -0.80 -20.76
CA LEU A 125 0.61 -0.47 -20.68
C LEU A 125 -0.32 -1.57 -20.16
N LEU A 126 0.10 -2.85 -20.13
CA LEU A 126 -0.77 -3.95 -19.64
C LEU A 126 -0.25 -4.68 -18.40
N TRP A 127 1.03 -4.57 -18.06
CA TRP A 127 1.49 -4.94 -16.71
C TRP A 127 0.79 -4.05 -15.66
N ASN A 128 0.55 -2.78 -16.03
CA ASN A 128 -0.29 -1.87 -15.27
C ASN A 128 -1.76 -2.30 -15.26
N ALA A 129 -2.33 -2.87 -16.34
CA ALA A 129 -3.74 -3.31 -16.34
C ALA A 129 -4.00 -4.57 -15.50
N LYS A 130 -3.05 -5.53 -15.42
CA LYS A 130 -3.14 -6.68 -14.50
C LYS A 130 -3.18 -6.23 -13.04
N LYS A 131 -2.38 -5.23 -12.68
CA LYS A 131 -2.40 -4.59 -11.35
C LYS A 131 -3.65 -3.71 -11.16
N LEU A 132 -4.08 -3.01 -12.20
CA LEU A 132 -5.22 -2.09 -12.16
C LEU A 132 -6.56 -2.81 -11.94
N VAL A 133 -6.81 -3.98 -12.53
CA VAL A 133 -8.11 -4.67 -12.32
C VAL A 133 -8.17 -5.44 -10.99
N ALA A 134 -7.03 -5.87 -10.45
CA ALA A 134 -6.97 -6.35 -9.06
C ALA A 134 -7.31 -5.22 -8.06
N VAL A 135 -6.97 -3.97 -8.40
CA VAL A 135 -7.25 -2.75 -7.61
C VAL A 135 -8.67 -2.18 -7.87
N ILE A 136 -9.23 -2.31 -9.08
CA ILE A 136 -10.59 -1.81 -9.44
C ILE A 136 -11.72 -2.74 -8.94
N ARG A 137 -11.40 -3.92 -8.39
CA ARG A 137 -12.37 -4.93 -7.91
C ARG A 137 -13.11 -4.58 -6.61
N ILE A 138 -13.62 -3.35 -6.47
CA ILE A 138 -14.67 -3.03 -5.49
C ILE A 138 -15.88 -2.39 -6.19
N PRO A 139 -16.84 -3.20 -6.69
CA PRO A 139 -18.22 -2.80 -6.70
C PRO A 139 -18.93 -3.43 -5.50
N ALA A 140 -19.54 -2.59 -4.68
CA ALA A 140 -20.47 -2.95 -3.63
C ALA A 140 -21.46 -4.05 -4.09
N LEU A 141 -21.27 -5.28 -3.62
CA LEU A 141 -22.13 -6.41 -3.95
C LEU A 141 -23.11 -6.65 -2.80
N LYS A 142 -24.38 -6.28 -3.06
CA LYS A 142 -25.56 -6.68 -2.28
C LYS A 142 -25.51 -8.17 -2.01
N MET A 143 -25.50 -8.52 -0.72
CA MET A 143 -25.64 -9.88 -0.21
C MET A 143 -26.90 -10.56 -0.79
N ARG A 144 -26.72 -11.71 -1.44
CA ARG A 144 -27.76 -12.74 -1.53
C ARG A 144 -27.16 -14.06 -1.07
N ALA A 145 -27.62 -14.49 0.10
CA ALA A 145 -27.20 -15.71 0.77
C ALA A 145 -27.54 -16.95 -0.08
N MET A 146 -26.54 -17.80 -0.34
CA MET A 146 -26.76 -19.24 -0.55
C MET A 146 -26.27 -19.97 0.70
N ARG A 147 -27.18 -20.69 1.35
CA ARG A 147 -26.95 -21.45 2.57
C ARG A 147 -26.20 -22.75 2.24
N VAL A 148 -25.02 -22.92 2.83
CA VAL A 148 -24.43 -24.24 3.10
C VAL A 148 -24.19 -24.29 4.61
N PRO A 149 -24.66 -25.32 5.35
CA PRO A 149 -24.63 -25.30 6.80
C PRO A 149 -23.25 -25.71 7.32
N LEU A 150 -22.54 -24.77 7.93
CA LEU A 150 -21.41 -25.04 8.84
C LEU A 150 -21.69 -24.33 10.16
N GLN A 151 -21.93 -25.13 11.20
CA GLN A 151 -22.07 -24.64 12.58
C GLN A 151 -20.68 -24.29 13.13
N CYS A 152 -20.35 -23.00 13.12
CA CYS A 152 -19.39 -22.42 14.06
C CYS A 152 -20.13 -21.33 14.85
N LYS A 153 -20.06 -21.41 16.18
CA LYS A 153 -20.69 -20.44 17.08
C LYS A 153 -20.08 -19.06 16.86
N GLY A 154 -20.87 -18.16 16.26
CA GLY A 154 -20.83 -16.72 16.47
C GLY A 154 -19.55 -16.00 16.04
N ARG A 155 -19.37 -15.82 14.71
CA ARG A 155 -18.87 -14.60 14.03
C ARG A 155 -18.66 -14.93 12.53
N THR A 156 -19.19 -14.10 11.65
CA THR A 156 -19.01 -14.19 10.20
C THR A 156 -17.61 -13.70 9.83
N CYS A 157 -16.81 -14.54 9.17
CA CYS A 157 -15.46 -14.18 8.68
C CYS A 157 -15.54 -13.45 7.33
N ALA A 158 -14.76 -12.36 7.17
CA ALA A 158 -14.56 -11.66 5.89
C ALA A 158 -13.37 -12.26 5.12
N ALA A 159 -13.35 -12.06 3.79
CA ALA A 159 -12.35 -12.62 2.88
C ALA A 159 -11.02 -11.84 2.91
N ALA A 160 -9.89 -12.56 2.83
CA ALA A 160 -8.53 -12.04 2.85
C ALA A 160 -7.90 -11.98 1.44
N ALA A 161 -7.04 -11.00 1.14
CA ALA A 161 -6.35 -10.83 -0.16
C ALA A 161 -4.82 -10.72 -0.02
N VAL A 162 -4.05 -11.57 -0.72
CA VAL A 162 -2.57 -11.65 -0.66
C VAL A 162 -1.91 -10.75 -1.71
N VAL A 163 -1.00 -9.87 -1.29
CA VAL A 163 -0.12 -9.10 -2.17
C VAL A 163 1.34 -9.47 -1.87
N ALA A 164 1.98 -10.27 -2.74
CA ALA A 164 3.42 -10.55 -2.62
C ALA A 164 4.25 -9.49 -3.36
N VAL A 165 5.32 -8.98 -2.73
CA VAL A 165 6.28 -8.05 -3.35
C VAL A 165 7.66 -8.71 -3.37
N LEU A 166 8.16 -9.05 -4.56
CA LEU A 166 9.53 -9.55 -4.70
C LEU A 166 10.50 -8.36 -4.62
N VAL A 167 11.49 -8.44 -3.71
CA VAL A 167 12.60 -7.47 -3.61
C VAL A 167 13.87 -8.24 -3.96
N GLU A 168 14.64 -7.73 -4.92
CA GLU A 168 15.91 -8.29 -5.34
C GLU A 168 17.04 -7.51 -4.66
N ASP A 169 17.90 -8.21 -3.90
CA ASP A 169 19.15 -7.64 -3.37
C ASP A 169 20.35 -8.45 -3.88
N LEU A 170 21.56 -7.87 -3.78
CA LEU A 170 22.85 -8.36 -4.31
C LEU A 170 23.27 -9.79 -3.86
N VAL A 171 22.49 -10.46 -3.02
CA VAL A 171 22.77 -11.82 -2.48
C VAL A 171 21.69 -12.85 -2.86
N GLY A 172 20.66 -12.49 -3.64
CA GLY A 172 19.64 -13.41 -4.16
C GLY A 172 18.21 -12.90 -4.06
N TRP A 173 17.26 -13.70 -4.55
CA TRP A 173 15.82 -13.41 -4.49
C TRP A 173 15.29 -13.71 -3.07
N SER A 174 14.91 -12.67 -2.33
CA SER A 174 14.16 -12.81 -1.09
C SER A 174 12.68 -12.50 -1.32
N ILE A 175 11.80 -13.43 -0.96
CA ILE A 175 10.36 -13.18 -0.95
C ILE A 175 10.05 -12.29 0.25
N CYS A 176 9.96 -10.98 0.06
CA CYS A 176 9.22 -10.12 0.97
C CYS A 176 7.73 -10.40 0.76
N THR A 177 7.17 -11.36 1.49
CA THR A 177 5.72 -11.54 1.47
C THR A 177 5.11 -10.33 2.17
N VAL A 178 4.56 -9.43 1.37
CA VAL A 178 3.86 -8.26 1.88
C VAL A 178 2.50 -8.70 2.43
N LEU A 179 2.15 -8.13 3.58
CA LEU A 179 1.00 -8.51 4.37
C LEU A 179 -0.29 -8.40 3.55
N VAL A 180 -1.05 -9.50 3.55
CA VAL A 180 -2.51 -9.47 3.39
C VAL A 180 -3.06 -8.66 4.56
N TRP A 181 -4.07 -7.83 4.38
CA TRP A 181 -4.85 -7.37 5.52
C TRP A 181 -6.33 -7.30 5.16
N SER A 182 -7.18 -7.69 6.10
CA SER A 182 -8.62 -7.79 5.91
C SER A 182 -9.25 -6.44 6.22
N SER A 183 -9.63 -5.68 5.19
CA SER A 183 -10.46 -4.49 5.40
C SER A 183 -11.77 -4.87 6.07
N SER A 184 -12.01 -4.33 7.25
CA SER A 184 -13.34 -4.24 7.83
C SER A 184 -13.62 -2.81 8.23
N ARG A 185 -13.83 -1.96 7.21
CA ARG A 185 -14.83 -0.87 7.11
C ARG A 185 -14.37 0.12 6.04
N ASP A 186 -15.08 0.17 4.92
CA ASP A 186 -14.99 1.30 4.00
C ASP A 186 -15.38 2.58 4.76
N CYS A 187 -14.52 3.59 4.70
CA CYS A 187 -14.82 4.97 5.12
C CYS A 187 -15.82 5.61 4.14
N ASN A 188 -17.05 5.12 4.15
CA ASN A 188 -18.21 5.74 3.50
C ASN A 188 -19.47 5.34 4.27
N PHE A 189 -19.74 6.02 5.39
CA PHE A 189 -20.97 5.81 6.13
C PHE A 189 -22.04 6.82 5.72
N LEU A 190 -22.94 6.40 4.83
CA LEU A 190 -24.25 7.02 4.64
C LEU A 190 -25.08 6.77 5.92
N GLY A 191 -25.50 7.85 6.56
CA GLY A 191 -26.14 7.81 7.88
C GLY A 191 -27.51 7.13 7.92
N VAL A 192 -27.81 6.47 9.04
CA VAL A 192 -29.17 6.27 9.58
C VAL A 192 -29.10 6.23 11.12
N ARG A 193 -30.04 6.95 11.74
CA ARG A 193 -30.25 7.18 13.18
C ARG A 193 -30.69 5.92 13.95
N SER A 194 -30.28 5.84 15.22
CA SER A 194 -31.15 5.41 16.32
C SER A 194 -30.69 6.06 17.64
N SER A 195 -31.54 6.91 18.21
CA SER A 195 -31.29 7.66 19.45
C SER A 195 -31.37 6.76 20.69
N PRO A 196 -30.46 6.88 21.68
CA PRO A 196 -30.68 6.33 23.01
C PRO A 196 -31.69 7.18 23.80
N SER A 197 -32.43 6.55 24.70
CA SER A 197 -33.51 7.19 25.47
C SER A 197 -33.00 8.24 26.45
N ARG A 198 -33.76 9.34 26.58
CA ARG A 198 -33.46 10.57 27.36
C ARG A 198 -33.19 10.43 28.87
N ARG A 199 -33.15 9.21 29.44
CA ARG A 199 -33.04 9.04 30.91
C ARG A 199 -31.65 8.71 31.44
N ASP A 200 -30.67 8.38 30.59
CA ASP A 200 -29.29 8.09 31.02
C ASP A 200 -28.34 9.30 30.99
N ILE A 201 -28.78 10.44 30.45
CA ILE A 201 -27.92 11.61 30.23
C ILE A 201 -27.71 12.44 31.52
N SER A 202 -28.58 12.31 32.52
CA SER A 202 -28.59 13.23 33.66
C SER A 202 -27.66 12.88 34.83
N ARG A 203 -26.83 11.82 34.75
CA ARG A 203 -25.90 11.45 35.85
C ARG A 203 -24.40 11.53 35.53
N ARG A 204 -24.01 11.81 34.28
CA ARG A 204 -22.58 12.00 33.89
C ARG A 204 -22.19 13.46 33.61
N ALA A 205 -23.12 14.40 33.71
CA ALA A 205 -22.86 15.82 33.49
C ALA A 205 -22.34 16.54 34.76
N ALA A 206 -21.40 15.92 35.46
CA ALA A 206 -20.63 16.58 36.50
C ALA A 206 -19.16 16.26 36.21
N ASP A 207 -18.41 17.31 35.87
CA ASP A 207 -16.97 17.33 35.57
C ASP A 207 -16.54 17.10 34.10
N THR A 208 -17.12 17.88 33.17
CA THR A 208 -16.47 18.12 31.86
C THR A 208 -15.97 19.55 31.82
N GLY A 209 -14.65 19.72 32.02
CA GLY A 209 -13.94 20.92 31.60
C GLY A 209 -14.27 21.26 30.14
N THR A 210 -14.15 22.53 29.79
CA THR A 210 -14.42 23.00 28.42
C THR A 210 -13.55 22.23 27.42
N SER A 211 -14.15 21.82 26.29
CA SER A 211 -13.50 21.03 25.21
C SER A 211 -12.14 21.58 24.73
N LYS A 212 -11.88 22.88 24.94
CA LYS A 212 -10.62 23.55 24.63
C LYS A 212 -9.40 23.07 25.42
N ASP A 213 -9.60 22.36 26.54
CA ASP A 213 -8.52 21.95 27.45
C ASP A 213 -8.03 20.51 27.22
N GLN A 214 -8.65 19.75 26.31
CA GLN A 214 -8.22 18.37 26.02
C GLN A 214 -6.99 18.35 25.10
N PRO A 215 -5.90 17.63 25.44
CA PRO A 215 -4.72 17.53 24.60
C PRO A 215 -5.05 16.83 23.28
N LEU A 216 -4.65 17.46 22.17
CA LEU A 216 -4.84 16.94 20.81
C LEU A 216 -3.82 15.84 20.52
N ALA A 217 -4.28 14.70 20.00
CA ALA A 217 -3.42 13.61 19.59
C ALA A 217 -3.79 13.08 18.20
N LEU A 218 -2.77 12.79 17.39
CA LEU A 218 -2.93 12.21 16.06
C LEU A 218 -2.18 10.88 15.99
N VAL A 219 -2.92 9.80 15.74
CA VAL A 219 -2.38 8.47 15.48
C VAL A 219 -2.03 8.35 14.00
N VAL A 220 -0.82 7.91 13.69
CA VAL A 220 -0.32 7.75 12.31
C VAL A 220 -0.08 6.27 12.03
N PRO A 221 -0.86 5.65 11.13
CA PRO A 221 -0.69 4.26 10.72
C PRO A 221 0.70 3.99 10.13
N GLY A 222 1.23 2.79 10.38
CA GLY A 222 2.50 2.32 9.86
C GLY A 222 2.43 1.81 8.41
N PHE A 223 3.56 1.33 7.90
CA PHE A 223 3.68 0.82 6.53
C PHE A 223 2.61 -0.22 6.22
N LEU A 224 1.80 0.03 5.18
CA LEU A 224 0.65 -0.78 4.76
C LEU A 224 -0.46 -0.96 5.81
N GLY A 225 -0.42 -0.23 6.93
CA GLY A 225 -1.54 -0.14 7.87
C GLY A 225 -2.68 0.68 7.28
N ASP A 226 -3.91 0.30 7.59
CA ASP A 226 -5.09 1.09 7.28
C ASP A 226 -5.50 1.93 8.51
N CYS A 227 -6.06 3.11 8.29
CA CYS A 227 -6.47 3.97 9.39
C CYS A 227 -7.57 3.35 10.25
N GLY A 228 -8.44 2.50 9.67
CA GLY A 228 -9.50 1.83 10.42
C GLY A 228 -9.00 0.96 11.57
N ASP A 229 -7.75 0.49 11.47
CA ASP A 229 -7.11 -0.48 12.37
C ASP A 229 -6.73 0.16 13.70
N PHE A 230 -6.59 1.49 13.69
CA PHE A 230 -6.15 2.30 14.81
C PHE A 230 -7.30 3.05 15.48
N GLU A 231 -8.54 2.88 15.03
CA GLU A 231 -9.70 3.54 15.65
C GLU A 231 -9.95 3.07 17.08
N GLU A 232 -9.66 1.81 17.40
CA GLU A 232 -9.74 1.30 18.78
C GLU A 232 -8.68 1.99 19.67
N LEU A 233 -7.45 2.14 19.18
CA LEU A 233 -6.42 2.90 19.89
C LEU A 233 -6.83 4.37 20.10
N ALA A 234 -7.35 5.03 19.06
CA ALA A 234 -7.82 6.40 19.18
C ALA A 234 -8.98 6.51 20.18
N GLU A 235 -9.90 5.55 20.20
CA GLU A 235 -11.01 5.52 21.15
C GLU A 235 -10.54 5.34 22.60
N GLU A 236 -9.59 4.44 22.86
CA GLU A 236 -8.98 4.28 24.18
C GLU A 236 -8.27 5.57 24.64
N MET A 237 -7.61 6.29 23.73
CA MET A 237 -7.02 7.60 24.03
C MET A 237 -8.10 8.66 24.33
N ARG A 238 -9.22 8.65 23.62
CA ARG A 238 -10.36 9.55 23.90
C ARG A 238 -10.95 9.27 25.29
N GLN A 239 -11.09 8.00 25.65
CA GLN A 239 -11.54 7.60 26.99
C GLN A 239 -10.55 8.02 28.09
N ALA A 240 -9.27 8.13 27.75
CA ALA A 240 -8.22 8.67 28.61
C ALA A 240 -8.12 10.21 28.60
N GLY A 241 -9.03 10.93 27.93
CA GLY A 241 -9.16 12.38 27.98
C GLY A 241 -8.46 13.15 26.86
N TYR A 242 -7.97 12.47 25.81
CA TYR A 242 -7.37 13.13 24.64
C TYR A 242 -8.41 13.42 23.56
N LYS A 243 -8.22 14.53 22.83
CA LYS A 243 -8.88 14.72 21.53
C LYS A 243 -8.11 13.92 20.48
N ALA A 244 -8.27 12.60 20.47
CA ALA A 244 -7.51 11.69 19.62
C ALA A 244 -8.21 11.36 18.30
N VAL A 245 -7.47 11.43 17.19
CA VAL A 245 -7.92 11.08 15.84
C VAL A 245 -6.85 10.28 15.09
N VAL A 246 -7.24 9.57 14.02
CA VAL A 246 -6.32 8.80 13.16
C VAL A 246 -6.09 9.55 11.85
N ALA A 247 -4.84 9.61 11.39
CA ALA A 247 -4.51 10.14 10.07
C ALA A 247 -5.19 9.28 8.98
N PRO A 248 -5.85 9.88 7.97
CA PRO A 248 -6.62 9.15 6.95
C PRO A 248 -5.69 8.51 5.89
N ILE A 249 -4.89 7.55 6.33
CA ILE A 249 -3.92 6.80 5.56
C ILE A 249 -4.40 5.36 5.46
N SER A 250 -5.01 5.02 4.33
CA SER A 250 -5.28 3.63 3.94
C SER A 250 -4.02 2.89 3.46
N TRP A 251 -4.04 1.56 3.57
CA TRP A 251 -2.93 0.69 3.19
C TRP A 251 -2.41 0.91 1.75
N TRP A 252 -3.30 1.22 0.80
CA TRP A 252 -2.95 1.37 -0.61
C TRP A 252 -2.23 2.69 -0.93
N HIS A 253 -2.30 3.69 -0.05
CA HIS A 253 -1.52 4.93 -0.19
C HIS A 253 -0.01 4.70 -0.05
N TRP A 254 0.40 3.57 0.52
CA TRP A 254 1.80 3.17 0.62
C TRP A 254 2.36 2.59 -0.67
N ILE A 255 1.50 2.11 -1.58
CA ILE A 255 1.95 1.43 -2.82
C ILE A 255 2.87 2.30 -3.68
N PRO A 256 2.60 3.60 -3.90
CA PRO A 256 3.52 4.48 -4.61
C PRO A 256 4.90 4.60 -3.94
N CYS A 257 5.04 4.29 -2.65
CA CYS A 257 6.29 4.40 -1.89
C CYS A 257 7.12 3.09 -1.87
N ILE A 258 6.60 2.00 -2.45
CA ILE A 258 7.27 0.69 -2.41
C ILE A 258 8.52 0.66 -3.29
N GLY A 259 9.54 -0.08 -2.81
CA GLY A 259 10.76 -0.38 -3.56
C GLY A 259 11.82 0.72 -3.45
N GLY A 260 11.90 1.40 -2.29
CA GLY A 260 12.82 2.52 -2.09
C GLY A 260 12.38 3.79 -2.82
N ARG A 261 11.08 3.93 -3.15
CA ARG A 261 10.52 5.19 -3.64
C ARG A 261 10.34 6.20 -2.52
N SER A 262 10.19 7.46 -2.88
CA SER A 262 10.05 8.55 -1.92
C SER A 262 8.81 8.40 -1.03
N MET A 263 8.97 8.72 0.25
CA MET A 263 7.89 8.73 1.25
C MET A 263 7.05 10.01 1.24
N ARG A 264 7.29 10.91 0.28
CA ARG A 264 6.57 12.17 0.13
C ARG A 264 5.04 12.01 0.12
N PRO A 265 4.42 11.01 -0.54
CA PRO A 265 2.96 10.85 -0.50
C PRO A 265 2.42 10.59 0.91
N ILE A 266 3.19 9.90 1.76
CA ILE A 266 2.83 9.67 3.16
C ILE A 266 3.09 10.90 4.02
N LEU A 267 4.22 11.59 3.80
CA LEU A 267 4.53 12.84 4.51
C LEU A 267 3.49 13.93 4.25
N GLU A 268 3.00 14.05 3.01
CA GLU A 268 1.91 14.98 2.67
C GLU A 268 0.61 14.65 3.42
N ARG A 269 0.31 13.35 3.60
CA ARG A 269 -0.86 12.91 4.36
C ARG A 269 -0.72 13.16 5.85
N ILE A 270 0.49 12.99 6.40
CA ILE A 270 0.79 13.36 7.79
C ILE A 270 0.60 14.87 7.97
N ASP A 271 1.16 15.69 7.08
CA ASP A 271 1.01 17.15 7.17
C ASP A 271 -0.44 17.59 7.04
N HIS A 272 -1.17 17.06 6.07
CA HIS A 272 -2.61 17.31 5.93
C HIS A 272 -3.34 16.95 7.24
N ALA A 273 -3.10 15.76 7.79
CA ALA A 273 -3.77 15.30 8.99
C ALA A 273 -3.46 16.17 10.22
N VAL A 274 -2.20 16.59 10.38
CA VAL A 274 -1.79 17.53 11.44
C VAL A 274 -2.52 18.86 11.29
N ASN A 275 -2.54 19.44 10.09
CA ASN A 275 -3.23 20.72 9.85
C ASN A 275 -4.74 20.61 10.11
N GLN A 276 -5.38 19.56 9.62
CA GLN A 276 -6.80 19.34 9.83
C GLN A 276 -7.15 19.07 11.29
N ALA A 277 -6.27 18.41 12.06
CA ALA A 277 -6.49 18.12 13.48
C ALA A 277 -6.71 19.40 14.31
N PHE A 278 -6.01 20.50 14.01
CA PHE A 278 -6.23 21.80 14.67
C PHE A 278 -7.56 22.46 14.29
N ALA A 279 -8.06 22.19 13.09
CA ALA A 279 -9.31 22.76 12.59
C ALA A 279 -10.56 21.93 12.97
N LEU A 280 -10.39 20.82 13.69
CA LEU A 280 -11.49 19.94 14.08
C LEU A 280 -12.43 20.62 15.07
N GLU A 281 -13.73 20.55 14.78
CA GLU A 281 -14.77 20.92 15.74
C GLU A 281 -14.76 20.03 16.99
N ASP A 282 -15.36 20.52 18.07
CA ASP A 282 -15.50 19.77 19.32
C ASP A 282 -16.34 18.49 19.10
N GLY A 283 -15.80 17.35 19.53
CA GLY A 283 -16.44 16.05 19.35
C GLY A 283 -16.19 15.38 17.98
N ALA A 284 -15.42 15.99 17.08
CA ALA A 284 -14.99 15.32 15.85
C ALA A 284 -14.06 14.14 16.17
N THR A 285 -14.36 12.97 15.60
CA THR A 285 -13.61 11.73 15.83
C THR A 285 -12.74 11.32 14.65
N SER A 286 -12.83 12.02 13.52
CA SER A 286 -12.11 11.70 12.29
C SER A 286 -11.58 12.96 11.62
N VAL A 287 -10.48 12.79 10.92
CA VAL A 287 -9.87 13.82 10.09
C VAL A 287 -10.46 13.74 8.68
N PRO A 288 -10.83 14.88 8.04
CA PRO A 288 -11.21 14.90 6.63
C PRO A 288 -10.18 14.19 5.76
N THR A 289 -10.63 13.30 4.89
CA THR A 289 -9.72 12.61 3.96
C THR A 289 -9.39 13.54 2.79
N PRO A 290 -8.11 13.70 2.42
CA PRO A 290 -7.75 14.53 1.27
C PRO A 290 -8.32 13.90 -0.01
N ALA A 291 -8.84 14.73 -0.91
CA ALA A 291 -9.36 14.29 -2.20
C ALA A 291 -8.24 13.59 -3.00
N TYR A 292 -8.40 12.28 -3.19
CA TYR A 292 -7.43 11.43 -3.87
C TYR A 292 -8.14 10.30 -4.60
N ASN A 293 -8.07 10.30 -5.93
CA ASN A 293 -8.78 9.34 -6.77
C ASN A 293 -7.82 8.35 -7.46
N VAL A 294 -8.37 7.44 -8.28
CA VAL A 294 -7.57 6.41 -8.99
C VAL A 294 -6.58 7.02 -9.99
N ALA A 295 -6.91 8.14 -10.63
CA ALA A 295 -5.99 8.83 -11.54
C ALA A 295 -4.84 9.48 -10.76
N ASP A 296 -5.11 10.06 -9.59
CA ASP A 296 -4.10 10.59 -8.68
C ASP A 296 -3.15 9.49 -8.21
N PHE A 297 -3.71 8.33 -7.80
CA PHE A 297 -2.95 7.14 -7.46
C PHE A 297 -2.02 6.69 -8.59
N LEU A 298 -2.53 6.60 -9.83
CA LEU A 298 -1.70 6.20 -10.97
C LEU A 298 -0.62 7.23 -11.28
N THR A 299 -0.94 8.50 -11.12
CA THR A 299 0.01 9.60 -11.32
C THR A 299 1.14 9.50 -10.31
N ASP A 300 0.84 9.33 -9.02
CA ASP A 300 1.87 9.14 -7.99
C ASP A 300 2.62 7.83 -8.19
N LEU A 301 1.96 6.73 -8.52
CA LEU A 301 2.63 5.45 -8.74
C LEU A 301 3.68 5.51 -9.87
N LEU A 302 3.38 6.27 -10.93
CA LEU A 302 4.25 6.42 -12.10
C LEU A 302 5.33 7.49 -11.91
N ASN A 303 5.03 8.54 -11.17
CA ASN A 303 5.90 9.72 -11.07
C ASN A 303 6.63 9.85 -9.73
N ASN A 304 6.26 9.09 -8.70
CA ASN A 304 6.95 9.13 -7.41
C ASN A 304 8.41 8.68 -7.60
N PRO A 305 9.40 9.57 -7.36
CA PRO A 305 10.79 9.27 -7.62
C PRO A 305 11.33 8.17 -6.71
N GLY A 306 12.37 7.51 -7.19
CA GLY A 306 13.06 6.42 -6.51
C GLY A 306 12.76 5.04 -7.08
N GLY A 307 13.44 4.04 -6.53
CA GLY A 307 13.32 2.63 -6.90
C GLY A 307 13.92 2.21 -8.25
N PHE A 308 14.04 0.89 -8.43
CA PHE A 308 14.78 0.24 -9.53
C PHE A 308 14.20 0.45 -10.95
N LEU A 309 12.98 1.01 -11.11
CA LEU A 309 12.27 1.09 -12.40
C LEU A 309 12.01 2.53 -12.93
N LYS A 310 12.73 3.52 -12.40
CA LYS A 310 12.98 4.89 -12.89
C LYS A 310 11.87 5.70 -13.59
N VAL A 311 11.32 6.68 -12.86
CA VAL A 311 11.42 8.12 -13.22
C VAL A 311 12.30 8.76 -12.14
N GLY A 312 13.42 9.40 -12.52
CA GLY A 312 14.42 9.98 -11.59
C GLY A 312 15.38 9.00 -10.89
N GLY A 313 15.00 7.73 -10.75
CA GLY A 313 15.63 6.63 -9.98
C GLY A 313 17.15 6.45 -9.97
N THR A 314 17.76 7.33 -9.24
CA THR A 314 18.49 7.00 -8.03
C THR A 314 17.59 6.44 -6.92
N ASP A 315 18.15 5.67 -6.00
CA ASP A 315 17.52 5.33 -4.73
C ASP A 315 18.06 6.20 -3.57
N ASP A 316 18.88 7.20 -3.89
CA ASP A 316 19.35 8.23 -2.95
C ASP A 316 18.31 9.37 -2.86
N PRO A 317 17.70 9.57 -1.68
CA PRO A 317 16.76 10.68 -1.48
C PRO A 317 17.35 12.08 -1.71
N ALA A 318 18.67 12.23 -1.68
CA ALA A 318 19.35 13.49 -2.01
C ALA A 318 19.22 13.88 -3.48
N GLU A 319 18.98 12.91 -4.35
CA GLU A 319 18.89 13.09 -5.80
C GLU A 319 17.44 13.05 -6.30
N TYR A 320 16.46 12.94 -5.39
CA TYR A 320 15.05 13.01 -5.78
C TYR A 320 14.73 14.37 -6.39
N PRO A 321 14.17 14.41 -7.62
CA PRO A 321 13.67 15.66 -8.16
C PRO A 321 12.56 16.20 -7.25
N PRO A 322 12.38 17.53 -7.16
CA PRO A 322 11.19 18.09 -6.56
C PRO A 322 9.94 17.48 -7.21
N PHE A 323 9.04 16.99 -6.38
CA PHE A 323 7.77 16.47 -6.87
C PHE A 323 6.68 16.72 -5.84
N GLU A 324 5.47 16.88 -6.37
CA GLU A 324 4.27 17.11 -5.59
C GLU A 324 3.37 15.88 -5.74
N PRO A 325 3.19 15.10 -4.67
CA PRO A 325 2.17 14.04 -4.66
C PRO A 325 0.79 14.62 -4.95
N CYS A 326 -0.04 13.87 -5.67
CA CYS A 326 -1.41 14.27 -5.93
C CYS A 326 -2.23 14.33 -4.63
N GLY A 327 -3.08 15.35 -4.50
CA GLY A 327 -3.99 15.54 -3.36
C GLY A 327 -4.45 16.99 -3.29
N ALA A 328 -5.70 17.26 -3.66
CA ALA A 328 -6.18 18.64 -3.84
C ALA A 328 -6.17 19.47 -2.55
N ASP A 329 -6.21 18.78 -1.40
CA ASP A 329 -6.27 19.39 -0.06
C ASP A 329 -4.90 19.40 0.65
N PHE A 330 -3.82 19.06 -0.06
CA PHE A 330 -2.47 19.20 0.48
C PHE A 330 -2.12 20.68 0.57
N VAL A 331 -1.83 21.13 1.80
CA VAL A 331 -1.51 22.53 2.08
C VAL A 331 -0.19 22.86 1.40
N SER A 332 -0.17 23.92 0.60
CA SER A 332 1.06 24.32 -0.10
C SER A 332 2.12 24.78 0.89
N THR A 333 3.36 24.87 0.42
CA THR A 333 4.57 25.21 1.19
C THR A 333 4.52 26.56 1.91
N SER A 334 3.51 27.41 1.69
CA SER A 334 3.38 28.68 2.41
C SER A 334 2.79 28.51 3.80
N ARG A 335 3.59 28.84 4.83
CA ARG A 335 3.15 28.93 6.24
C ARG A 335 1.91 29.81 6.44
N SER A 336 1.67 30.77 5.55
CA SER A 336 0.48 31.64 5.61
C SER A 336 -0.84 30.92 5.35
N GLN A 337 -0.80 29.69 4.82
CA GLN A 337 -1.98 28.85 4.55
C GLN A 337 -2.25 27.84 5.67
N TRP A 338 -1.40 27.79 6.70
CA TRP A 338 -1.64 26.93 7.85
C TRP A 338 -2.82 27.46 8.66
N PRO A 339 -3.69 26.58 9.18
CA PRO A 339 -4.73 27.00 10.11
C PRO A 339 -4.09 27.62 11.34
N ALA A 340 -4.75 28.63 11.92
CA ALA A 340 -4.34 29.18 13.20
C ALA A 340 -4.40 28.06 14.25
N THR A 341 -3.32 27.85 14.98
CA THR A 341 -3.24 26.83 16.02
C THR A 341 -3.67 27.36 17.39
N ASP A 342 -3.94 28.66 17.51
CA ASP A 342 -4.22 29.35 18.79
C ASP A 342 -3.19 29.04 19.90
N GLY A 343 -1.93 28.81 19.50
CA GLY A 343 -0.84 28.43 20.41
C GLY A 343 -0.86 26.96 20.84
N GLN A 344 -1.84 26.17 20.39
CA GLN A 344 -1.89 24.74 20.61
C GLN A 344 -0.85 24.02 19.76
N ARG A 345 -0.38 22.89 20.28
CA ARG A 345 0.44 21.89 19.61
C ARG A 345 -0.19 20.53 19.87
N LEU A 346 0.16 19.52 19.08
CA LEU A 346 -0.41 18.18 19.23
C LEU A 346 0.64 17.10 19.53
N ALA A 347 0.18 15.99 20.06
CA ALA A 347 0.93 14.75 20.22
C ALA A 347 0.80 13.86 18.97
N LEU A 348 1.90 13.30 18.48
CA LEU A 348 1.87 12.23 17.47
C LEU A 348 2.06 10.87 18.13
N VAL A 349 1.23 9.90 17.73
CA VAL A 349 1.44 8.48 18.03
C VAL A 349 1.70 7.76 16.72
N ALA A 350 2.98 7.45 16.46
CA ALA A 350 3.43 6.94 15.18
C ALA A 350 3.72 5.43 15.27
N HIS A 351 3.01 4.64 14.47
CA HIS A 351 3.18 3.18 14.44
C HIS A 351 4.20 2.74 13.39
N SER A 352 5.08 1.80 13.74
CA SER A 352 5.99 1.15 12.79
C SER A 352 6.77 2.18 11.95
N ALA A 353 6.79 2.07 10.61
CA ALA A 353 7.49 3.01 9.73
C ALA A 353 7.10 4.48 9.91
N ALA A 354 5.90 4.78 10.41
CA ALA A 354 5.49 6.16 10.65
C ALA A 354 6.39 6.87 11.67
N GLY A 355 7.05 6.14 12.57
CA GLY A 355 7.93 6.73 13.58
C GLY A 355 9.15 7.41 12.96
N TRP A 356 9.88 6.72 12.08
CA TRP A 356 11.01 7.35 11.40
C TRP A 356 10.58 8.36 10.34
N ILE A 357 9.42 8.17 9.70
CA ILE A 357 8.84 9.16 8.78
C ILE A 357 8.47 10.44 9.55
N SER A 358 8.00 10.31 10.80
CA SER A 358 7.73 11.47 11.66
C SER A 358 9.00 12.27 11.95
N ARG A 359 10.17 11.63 12.00
CA ARG A 359 11.45 12.35 12.13
C ARG A 359 11.74 13.23 10.90
N LEU A 360 11.46 12.74 9.69
CA LEU A 360 11.51 13.56 8.46
C LEU A 360 10.51 14.72 8.53
N TYR A 361 9.27 14.44 8.95
CA TYR A 361 8.21 15.46 9.09
C TYR A 361 8.57 16.58 10.06
N LEU A 362 9.16 16.23 11.21
CA LEU A 362 9.59 17.20 12.22
C LEU A 362 10.80 18.03 11.78
N SER A 363 11.64 17.47 10.91
CA SER A 363 12.87 18.14 10.48
C SER A 363 12.61 19.31 9.52
N ASN A 364 13.56 20.24 9.49
CA ASN A 364 13.66 21.27 8.46
C ASN A 364 14.44 20.79 7.22
N VAL A 365 14.81 19.51 7.17
CA VAL A 365 15.57 18.93 6.06
C VAL A 365 14.63 18.78 4.86
N PRO A 366 14.94 19.39 3.70
CA PRO A 366 14.14 19.19 2.50
C PRO A 366 14.18 17.73 2.08
N TYR A 367 13.03 17.11 1.86
CA TYR A 367 12.89 15.76 1.33
C TYR A 367 12.00 15.84 0.09
N GLY A 368 12.42 15.28 -1.05
CA GLY A 368 11.66 15.36 -2.31
C GLY A 368 11.18 16.78 -2.68
N GLY A 369 12.00 17.79 -2.41
CA GLY A 369 11.72 19.21 -2.71
C GLY A 369 10.99 20.01 -1.63
N ARG A 370 10.64 19.42 -0.48
CA ARG A 370 9.90 20.13 0.59
C ARG A 370 10.46 19.84 1.99
N ALA A 371 10.61 20.89 2.80
CA ALA A 371 10.75 20.79 4.25
C ALA A 371 9.36 20.96 4.89
N PHE A 372 9.07 20.20 5.95
CA PHE A 372 7.74 20.19 6.57
C PHE A 372 7.66 21.05 7.82
N ASP A 373 8.78 21.27 8.53
CA ASP A 373 8.86 22.07 9.76
C ASP A 373 7.81 21.65 10.81
N GLY A 374 7.49 20.35 10.87
CA GLY A 374 6.43 19.81 11.74
C GLY A 374 6.67 20.05 13.23
N ALA A 375 7.92 20.33 13.62
CA ALA A 375 8.29 20.66 14.99
C ALA A 375 7.56 21.89 15.55
N GLU A 376 7.10 22.83 14.71
CA GLU A 376 6.31 23.98 15.17
C GLU A 376 4.92 23.57 15.68
N LYS A 377 4.36 22.46 15.16
CA LYS A 377 2.99 22.00 15.44
C LYS A 377 2.91 20.84 16.42
N VAL A 378 3.99 20.07 16.56
CA VAL A 378 4.00 18.83 17.34
C VAL A 378 4.84 19.01 18.59
N HIS A 379 4.29 18.80 19.78
CA HIS A 379 5.06 18.90 21.03
C HIS A 379 5.71 17.58 21.46
N SER A 380 5.12 16.44 21.09
CA SER A 380 5.66 15.14 21.45
C SER A 380 5.32 14.06 20.42
N VAL A 381 6.18 13.03 20.34
CA VAL A 381 6.00 11.85 19.50
C VAL A 381 6.22 10.58 20.31
N VAL A 382 5.28 9.64 20.24
CA VAL A 382 5.45 8.27 20.72
C VAL A 382 5.54 7.34 19.51
N CYS A 383 6.64 6.60 19.39
CA CYS A 383 6.87 5.61 18.35
C CYS A 383 6.58 4.20 18.88
N LEU A 384 5.65 3.49 18.24
CA LEU A 384 5.23 2.14 18.64
C LEU A 384 5.84 1.11 17.68
N GLY A 385 6.87 0.40 18.14
CA GLY A 385 7.56 -0.62 17.35
C GLY A 385 8.23 -0.06 16.08
N SER A 386 8.67 1.20 16.09
CA SER A 386 9.21 1.86 14.89
C SER A 386 10.69 1.54 14.68
N PRO A 387 11.12 0.98 13.53
CA PRO A 387 12.54 0.70 13.31
C PRO A 387 13.31 1.99 13.07
N HIS A 388 14.31 2.24 13.92
CA HIS A 388 15.20 3.40 13.85
C HIS A 388 16.65 3.03 13.53
N PHE A 389 16.99 1.74 13.55
CA PHE A 389 18.30 1.29 13.10
C PHE A 389 18.43 1.45 11.59
N ILE A 390 19.54 2.02 11.14
CA ILE A 390 19.81 2.23 9.72
C ILE A 390 20.29 0.90 9.11
N ALA A 391 19.35 0.06 8.69
CA ALA A 391 19.66 -1.17 7.99
C ALA A 391 20.24 -0.88 6.59
N ASN A 392 21.09 -1.77 6.09
CA ASN A 392 21.69 -1.62 4.76
C ASN A 392 20.74 -2.10 3.64
N ASN A 393 19.62 -1.40 3.46
CA ASN A 393 18.69 -1.64 2.35
C ASN A 393 18.04 -0.32 1.85
N THR A 394 17.34 -0.42 0.73
CA THR A 394 16.80 0.73 -0.02
C THR A 394 15.81 1.59 0.77
N VAL A 395 15.03 0.98 1.67
CA VAL A 395 14.00 1.72 2.44
C VAL A 395 14.63 2.63 3.48
N TYR A 396 15.74 2.19 4.09
CA TYR A 396 16.45 2.97 5.11
C TYR A 396 17.39 4.03 4.51
N LYS A 397 17.48 4.15 3.17
CA LYS A 397 18.17 5.30 2.54
C LYS A 397 17.53 6.63 2.92
N ALA A 398 16.21 6.66 3.15
CA ALA A 398 15.51 7.84 3.69
C ALA A 398 15.97 8.21 5.11
N LEU A 399 16.22 7.20 5.95
CA LEU A 399 16.79 7.39 7.27
C LEU A 399 18.24 7.83 7.18
N THR A 400 19.09 7.17 6.40
CA THR A 400 20.48 7.61 6.14
C THR A 400 20.53 9.06 5.67
N TYR A 401 19.65 9.43 4.74
CA TYR A 401 19.51 10.79 4.23
C TYR A 401 19.23 11.79 5.34
N LEU A 402 18.22 11.51 6.18
CA LEU A 402 17.89 12.36 7.33
C LEU A 402 19.08 12.50 8.28
N GLU A 403 19.67 11.37 8.68
CA GLU A 403 20.74 11.36 9.68
C GLU A 403 21.99 12.10 9.21
N SER A 404 22.29 12.04 7.92
CA SER A 404 23.41 12.76 7.31
C SER A 404 23.26 14.29 7.30
N ARG A 405 22.03 14.80 7.49
CA ARG A 405 21.70 16.24 7.36
C ARG A 405 21.17 16.86 8.63
N ALA A 406 20.52 16.06 9.47
CA ALA A 406 20.02 16.48 10.77
C ALA A 406 20.98 16.10 11.91
N GLU A 407 22.15 15.53 11.62
CA GLU A 407 23.19 15.18 12.62
C GLU A 407 22.65 14.33 13.77
N ARG A 408 21.67 13.45 13.51
CA ARG A 408 20.97 12.67 14.55
C ARG A 408 20.39 13.53 15.67
N SER A 409 20.02 14.78 15.40
CA SER A 409 19.38 15.65 16.38
C SER A 409 17.86 15.53 16.36
N LEU A 410 17.26 15.84 17.51
CA LEU A 410 15.82 16.02 17.67
C LEU A 410 15.57 17.52 17.87
N PRO A 411 14.52 18.12 17.28
CA PRO A 411 14.18 19.50 17.55
C PRO A 411 13.98 19.74 19.05
N GLU A 412 14.62 20.76 19.61
CA GLU A 412 14.65 21.03 21.06
C GLU A 412 13.26 21.18 21.69
N ASN A 413 12.29 21.62 20.90
CA ASN A 413 10.92 21.85 21.32
C ASN A 413 10.01 20.61 21.19
N VAL A 414 10.55 19.44 20.84
CA VAL A 414 9.80 18.20 20.66
C VAL A 414 10.35 17.12 21.58
N ARG A 415 9.48 16.49 22.37
CA ARG A 415 9.83 15.28 23.11
C ARG A 415 9.64 14.05 22.22
N PHE A 416 10.48 13.02 22.36
CA PHE A 416 10.37 11.80 21.53
C PHE A 416 10.56 10.55 22.39
N LEU A 417 9.65 9.59 22.28
CA LEU A 417 9.68 8.30 22.97
C LEU A 417 9.68 7.16 21.95
N CYS A 418 10.68 6.29 22.03
CA CYS A 418 10.71 5.02 21.31
C CYS A 418 10.22 3.89 22.22
N VAL A 419 9.14 3.23 21.82
CA VAL A 419 8.57 2.07 22.51
C VAL A 419 8.85 0.81 21.69
N GLY A 420 9.56 -0.13 22.29
CA GLY A 420 9.86 -1.44 21.70
C GLY A 420 9.43 -2.57 22.64
N SER A 421 9.34 -3.79 22.11
CA SER A 421 9.04 -4.98 22.92
C SER A 421 9.98 -6.13 22.61
N SER A 422 10.31 -6.91 23.64
CA SER A 422 10.77 -8.31 23.52
C SER A 422 9.57 -9.27 23.53
N GLY A 423 9.78 -10.56 23.24
CA GLY A 423 8.74 -11.58 23.40
C GLY A 423 8.49 -12.47 22.17
N THR A 424 9.15 -12.16 21.06
CA THR A 424 9.22 -13.03 19.87
C THR A 424 10.67 -13.17 19.41
N LYS A 425 11.24 -14.35 19.70
CA LYS A 425 12.63 -14.72 19.38
C LYS A 425 12.80 -15.20 17.95
N ALA A 426 13.78 -14.68 17.21
CA ALA A 426 14.04 -15.01 15.81
C ALA A 426 14.21 -16.52 15.54
N GLY A 427 14.96 -17.23 16.39
CA GLY A 427 15.18 -18.68 16.28
C GLY A 427 13.93 -19.55 16.52
N LEU A 428 12.89 -18.98 17.14
CA LEU A 428 11.61 -19.67 17.39
C LEU A 428 10.47 -19.16 16.52
N ALA A 429 10.71 -18.09 15.75
CA ALA A 429 9.68 -17.41 14.98
C ALA A 429 9.47 -18.03 13.58
N SER A 430 8.47 -17.52 12.86
CA SER A 430 8.23 -17.88 11.46
C SER A 430 9.29 -17.25 10.53
N ASP A 431 9.37 -17.76 9.29
CA ASP A 431 10.20 -17.15 8.24
C ASP A 431 9.84 -15.68 8.00
N MET A 432 8.56 -15.34 8.14
CA MET A 432 8.08 -13.97 8.02
C MET A 432 8.71 -13.06 9.08
N THR A 433 8.64 -13.44 10.36
CA THR A 433 9.24 -12.63 11.43
C THR A 433 10.75 -12.51 11.27
N ARG A 434 11.45 -13.60 10.92
CA ARG A 434 12.89 -13.53 10.62
C ARG A 434 13.19 -12.58 9.47
N GLY A 435 12.41 -12.63 8.39
CA GLY A 435 12.53 -11.72 7.25
C GLY A 435 12.28 -10.26 7.63
N ALA A 436 11.27 -9.98 8.45
CA ALA A 436 10.98 -8.65 8.96
C ALA A 436 12.10 -8.12 9.87
N TYR A 437 12.65 -8.97 10.74
CA TYR A 437 13.78 -8.61 11.59
C TYR A 437 15.03 -8.29 10.77
N ALA A 438 15.35 -9.13 9.78
CA ALA A 438 16.47 -8.90 8.88
C ALA A 438 16.31 -7.60 8.08
N PHE A 439 15.10 -7.33 7.59
CA PHE A 439 14.76 -6.08 6.94
C PHE A 439 14.97 -4.85 7.85
N CYS A 440 14.72 -5.00 9.15
CA CYS A 440 14.93 -3.97 10.17
C CYS A 440 16.36 -3.94 10.76
N GLY A 441 17.29 -4.70 10.18
CA GLY A 441 18.73 -4.63 10.48
C GLY A 441 19.30 -5.81 11.26
N ALA A 442 18.51 -6.84 11.59
CA ALA A 442 19.03 -8.05 12.21
C ALA A 442 19.91 -8.83 11.22
N ALA A 443 20.94 -9.51 11.70
CA ALA A 443 21.65 -10.47 10.86
C ALA A 443 20.72 -11.67 10.55
N PRO A 444 20.62 -12.14 9.29
CA PRO A 444 19.68 -13.21 8.93
C PRO A 444 19.86 -14.52 9.70
N ASP A 445 21.07 -14.78 10.18
CA ASP A 445 21.49 -15.97 10.93
C ASP A 445 21.51 -15.76 12.46
N ASP A 446 21.22 -14.55 12.94
CA ASP A 446 21.16 -14.28 14.38
C ASP A 446 19.79 -14.69 14.97
N GLU A 447 19.73 -15.96 15.38
CA GLU A 447 18.57 -16.55 16.04
C GLU A 447 18.29 -16.00 17.45
N SER A 448 19.21 -15.20 18.02
CA SER A 448 19.08 -14.66 19.36
C SER A 448 18.24 -13.39 19.45
N VAL A 449 17.98 -12.73 18.31
CA VAL A 449 17.27 -11.46 18.22
C VAL A 449 15.84 -11.57 18.74
N GLU A 450 15.48 -10.66 19.64
CA GLU A 450 14.14 -10.49 20.20
C GLU A 450 13.46 -9.27 19.59
N GLY A 451 12.13 -9.27 19.59
CA GLY A 451 11.31 -8.16 19.10
C GLY A 451 9.82 -8.40 19.29
N ASP A 452 9.02 -7.57 18.64
CA ASP A 452 7.54 -7.58 18.71
C ASP A 452 6.86 -8.44 17.63
N GLY A 453 7.64 -9.25 16.91
CA GLY A 453 7.20 -10.09 15.80
C GLY A 453 7.39 -9.47 14.42
N MET A 454 7.67 -8.16 14.33
CA MET A 454 7.98 -7.44 13.08
C MET A 454 9.24 -6.59 13.17
N THR A 455 9.45 -5.92 14.30
CA THR A 455 10.59 -5.03 14.55
C THR A 455 11.43 -5.56 15.69
N PRO A 456 12.75 -5.79 15.48
CA PRO A 456 13.67 -6.13 16.54
C PRO A 456 13.71 -5.04 17.60
N LEU A 457 13.83 -5.43 18.87
CA LEU A 457 13.89 -4.50 20.00
C LEU A 457 15.03 -3.49 19.85
N PHE A 458 16.22 -3.95 19.46
CA PHE A 458 17.37 -3.07 19.27
C PHE A 458 17.12 -2.01 18.17
N SER A 459 16.34 -2.38 17.13
CA SER A 459 16.00 -1.46 16.05
C SER A 459 14.97 -0.44 16.49
N ALA A 460 13.98 -0.88 17.29
CA ALA A 460 12.96 0.00 17.87
C ALA A 460 13.56 1.07 18.80
N LEU A 461 14.65 0.75 19.51
CA LEU A 461 15.29 1.63 20.49
C LEU A 461 16.59 2.30 19.99
N ALA A 462 16.88 2.21 18.68
CA ALA A 462 18.16 2.67 18.11
C ALA A 462 18.32 4.19 18.03
N PHE A 463 17.25 4.98 18.21
CA PHE A 463 17.32 6.44 18.14
C PHE A 463 17.74 7.02 19.51
N GLU A 464 19.05 7.15 19.71
CA GLU A 464 19.65 7.59 21.00
C GLU A 464 19.11 8.91 21.59
N PRO A 465 18.77 9.96 20.80
CA PRO A 465 18.21 11.19 21.37
C PRO A 465 16.83 11.02 21.99
N ALA A 466 16.11 9.94 21.67
CA ALA A 466 14.78 9.69 22.23
C ALA A 466 14.85 9.03 23.60
N GLU A 467 13.84 9.31 24.41
CA GLU A 467 13.53 8.49 25.57
C GLU A 467 13.14 7.07 25.11
N LYS A 468 13.39 6.06 25.93
CA LYS A 468 13.21 4.64 25.56
C LYS A 468 12.30 3.94 26.56
N LEU A 469 11.35 3.17 26.06
CA LEU A 469 10.50 2.27 26.85
C LEU A 469 10.54 0.88 26.25
N GLU A 470 11.04 -0.07 27.03
CA GLU A 470 11.02 -1.49 26.71
C GLU A 470 9.81 -2.16 27.36
N LEU A 471 9.10 -2.96 26.58
CA LEU A 471 7.97 -3.76 26.99
C LEU A 471 8.29 -5.25 26.80
N ASP A 472 7.52 -6.11 27.46
CA ASP A 472 7.68 -7.56 27.38
C ASP A 472 6.38 -8.21 26.88
N GLY A 473 6.51 -9.08 25.88
CA GLY A 473 5.41 -9.87 25.32
C GLY A 473 4.37 -9.08 24.52
N VAL A 474 4.70 -7.88 24.05
CA VAL A 474 3.81 -7.02 23.26
C VAL A 474 4.04 -7.23 21.77
N THR A 475 2.95 -7.48 21.04
CA THR A 475 2.95 -7.71 19.59
C THR A 475 2.88 -6.40 18.79
N HIS A 476 3.39 -6.43 17.56
CA HIS A 476 3.52 -5.25 16.71
C HIS A 476 2.20 -4.57 16.31
N ALA A 477 1.17 -5.34 15.96
CA ALA A 477 -0.06 -4.84 15.34
C ALA A 477 -1.33 -5.30 16.10
N PRO A 478 -2.44 -4.56 16.00
CA PRO A 478 -3.71 -4.94 16.65
C PRO A 478 -4.25 -6.28 16.16
N GLU A 479 -4.11 -6.57 14.87
CA GLU A 479 -4.57 -7.79 14.22
C GLU A 479 -3.62 -8.26 13.10
N TYR A 480 -3.62 -9.57 12.86
CA TYR A 480 -2.89 -10.22 11.77
C TYR A 480 -3.81 -11.18 11.00
N PRO A 481 -3.59 -11.39 9.68
CA PRO A 481 -4.28 -12.42 8.92
C PRO A 481 -4.12 -13.81 9.55
N ALA A 482 -5.25 -14.49 9.76
CA ALA A 482 -5.28 -15.86 10.27
C ALA A 482 -4.68 -16.90 9.31
N PHE A 483 -4.46 -16.53 8.05
CA PHE A 483 -3.87 -17.37 7.02
C PHE A 483 -2.71 -16.66 6.33
N GLY A 484 -1.72 -17.42 5.88
CA GLY A 484 -0.55 -16.89 5.18
C GLY A 484 0.64 -16.67 6.12
N PRO A 485 1.61 -15.84 5.71
CA PRO A 485 2.93 -15.76 6.34
C PRO A 485 2.92 -15.29 7.80
N SER A 486 1.88 -14.55 8.20
CA SER A 486 1.72 -13.98 9.55
C SER A 486 0.81 -14.80 10.46
N SER A 487 0.37 -16.01 10.06
CA SER A 487 -0.61 -16.78 10.84
C SER A 487 -0.13 -17.11 12.24
N ALA A 488 1.18 -17.34 12.44
CA ALA A 488 1.77 -17.54 13.76
C ALA A 488 1.58 -16.31 14.67
N LEU A 489 1.75 -15.10 14.14
CA LEU A 489 1.49 -13.85 14.88
C LEU A 489 0.00 -13.66 15.17
N ALA A 490 -0.86 -14.10 14.24
CA ALA A 490 -2.31 -14.10 14.45
C ALA A 490 -2.72 -15.05 15.60
N GLU A 491 -2.13 -16.24 15.67
CA GLU A 491 -2.32 -17.20 16.76
C GLU A 491 -1.83 -16.64 18.10
N GLU A 492 -0.65 -16.01 18.12
CA GLU A 492 -0.13 -15.33 19.31
C GLU A 492 -1.08 -14.23 19.79
N ARG A 493 -1.56 -13.37 18.89
CA ARG A 493 -2.53 -12.32 19.23
C ARG A 493 -3.85 -12.91 19.74
N ALA A 494 -4.35 -13.98 19.09
CA ALA A 494 -5.57 -14.68 19.50
C ALA A 494 -5.43 -15.42 20.85
N SER A 495 -4.21 -15.78 21.24
CA SER A 495 -3.91 -16.37 22.56
C SER A 495 -3.98 -15.37 23.72
N GLY A 496 -4.15 -14.08 23.41
CA GLY A 496 -4.27 -13.01 24.39
C GLY A 496 -2.99 -12.20 24.61
N LYS A 497 -1.92 -12.41 23.84
CA LYS A 497 -0.75 -11.52 23.89
C LYS A 497 -1.16 -10.09 23.51
N PRO A 498 -0.86 -9.06 24.31
CA PRO A 498 -1.25 -7.68 24.02
C PRO A 498 -0.55 -7.10 22.78
N TRP A 499 -1.05 -5.98 22.27
CA TRP A 499 -0.33 -5.13 21.31
C TRP A 499 -0.12 -3.74 21.92
N TYR A 500 0.65 -2.87 21.27
CA TYR A 500 1.01 -1.55 21.83
C TYR A 500 -0.19 -0.68 22.24
N GLY A 501 -1.31 -0.80 21.54
CA GLY A 501 -2.56 -0.08 21.85
C GLY A 501 -3.54 -0.85 22.73
N SER A 502 -3.20 -2.05 23.24
CA SER A 502 -4.04 -2.73 24.23
C SER A 502 -4.19 -1.86 25.50
N PRO A 503 -5.37 -1.78 26.14
CA PRO A 503 -5.62 -0.84 27.24
C PRO A 503 -4.61 -0.90 28.40
N GLU A 504 -4.11 -2.09 28.72
CA GLU A 504 -3.09 -2.34 29.74
C GLU A 504 -1.68 -1.88 29.33
N ILE A 505 -1.38 -1.86 28.03
CA ILE A 505 -0.11 -1.38 27.50
C ILE A 505 -0.15 0.13 27.27
N LEU A 506 -1.27 0.64 26.77
CA LEU A 506 -1.53 2.06 26.59
C LEU A 506 -1.28 2.85 27.87
N LYS A 507 -1.70 2.33 29.03
CA LYS A 507 -1.42 2.94 30.35
C LYS A 507 0.06 3.11 30.68
N LYS A 508 0.97 2.37 30.03
CA LYS A 508 2.41 2.45 30.28
C LYS A 508 3.09 3.59 29.55
N TRP A 509 2.64 3.94 28.34
CA TRP A 509 3.25 5.00 27.53
C TRP A 509 2.39 6.25 27.41
N LEU A 510 1.06 6.17 27.52
CA LEU A 510 0.18 7.33 27.36
C LEU A 510 0.45 8.47 28.37
N PRO A 511 0.76 8.22 29.66
CA PRO A 511 1.08 9.29 30.60
C PRO A 511 2.27 10.16 30.16
N TRP A 512 3.17 9.60 29.34
CA TRP A 512 4.34 10.33 28.83
C TRP A 512 3.95 11.53 27.96
N LEU A 513 2.81 11.44 27.24
CA LEU A 513 2.27 12.54 26.42
C LEU A 513 1.79 13.74 27.24
N GLN A 514 1.45 13.56 28.52
CA GLN A 514 0.95 14.63 29.40
C GLN A 514 2.06 15.56 29.93
N GLY A 515 3.32 15.10 29.93
CA GLY A 515 4.45 15.85 30.47
C GLY A 515 5.10 16.80 29.46
N ALA A 516 4.38 17.21 28.41
CA ALA A 516 4.92 17.99 27.29
C ALA A 516 4.44 19.44 27.29
#